data_AF-A0A8T5JT27-F1
#
_entry.id   AF-A0A8T5JT27-F1
#
_cell.length_a   1.000
_cell.length_b   1.000
_cell.length_c   1.000
_cell.angle_alpha   90.00
_cell.angle_beta   90.00
_cell.angle_gamma   90.00
#
_symmetry.space_group_name_H-M   'P 1'
#
loop_
_entity.id
_entity.type
_entity.pdbx_description
1 polymer ?
#
loop_
_entity_poly.entity_id
_entity_poly.type
_entity_poly.pdbx_seq_one_letter_code
_entity_poly.pdbx_strand_id
1 'polypeptide(L)'
;MKINELQAGQGKIEVELAVVEVSDVREFEKFGKTGRVANAICKDETGQIKISLWNEQIDQVKIGDRIKIENGYVNEWKGELQLSTGKFGTLTVLSGSEPVKENTDEGEHILTQDEKTEEEVGFESGDSPSLEESETDDEKKESDDVDAGGLEVEEEKI
;
A
#
# COMPACT_ATOMS: atom_id res chain seq x y z
N MET A 1 15.76 -7.11 15.27
CA MET A 1 16.67 -7.81 14.32
C MET A 1 17.17 -6.80 13.30
N LYS A 2 18.37 -6.96 12.71
CA LYS A 2 18.89 -6.03 11.68
C LYS A 2 18.69 -6.58 10.25
N ILE A 3 18.60 -5.71 9.24
CA ILE A 3 18.41 -6.11 7.83
C ILE A 3 19.55 -6.97 7.31
N ASN A 4 20.80 -6.64 7.68
CA ASN A 4 21.97 -7.39 7.23
C ASN A 4 22.05 -8.84 7.78
N GLU A 5 21.23 -9.16 8.79
CA GLU A 5 21.15 -10.49 9.37
C GLU A 5 20.02 -11.32 8.76
N LEU A 6 19.23 -10.74 7.85
CA LEU A 6 18.10 -11.40 7.22
C LEU A 6 18.54 -12.32 6.09
N GLN A 7 18.00 -13.54 6.08
CA GLN A 7 18.24 -14.51 5.02
C GLN A 7 16.96 -14.78 4.22
N ALA A 8 17.12 -15.06 2.92
CA ALA A 8 16.03 -15.51 2.07
C ALA A 8 15.38 -16.78 2.65
N GLY A 9 14.04 -16.80 2.71
CA GLY A 9 13.27 -17.89 3.27
C GLY A 9 13.13 -17.86 4.79
N GLN A 10 13.70 -16.86 5.47
CA GLN A 10 13.55 -16.69 6.91
C GLN A 10 12.20 -16.07 7.24
N GLY A 11 11.46 -16.73 8.12
CA GLY A 11 10.20 -16.23 8.67
C GLY A 11 10.32 -15.84 10.14
N LYS A 12 9.20 -15.37 10.69
CA LYS A 12 9.06 -15.05 12.11
C LYS A 12 10.04 -13.95 12.60
N ILE A 13 10.37 -13.01 11.72
CA ILE A 13 11.31 -11.93 12.05
C ILE A 13 10.57 -10.75 12.69
N GLU A 14 11.27 -10.04 13.59
CA GLU A 14 10.81 -8.77 14.16
C GLU A 14 11.86 -7.68 13.87
N VAL A 15 11.44 -6.63 13.17
CA VAL A 15 12.31 -5.53 12.75
C VAL A 15 11.58 -4.19 12.74
N GLU A 16 12.29 -3.14 13.14
CA GLU A 16 11.84 -1.75 13.08
C GLU A 16 12.56 -1.05 11.95
N LEU A 17 11.81 -0.35 11.10
CA LEU A 17 12.30 0.23 9.85
C LEU A 17 11.72 1.62 9.66
N ALA A 18 12.50 2.54 9.07
CA ALA A 18 12.00 3.85 8.65
C ALA A 18 11.62 3.81 7.17
N VAL A 19 10.44 4.31 6.85
CA VAL A 19 9.93 4.37 5.47
C VAL A 19 10.61 5.50 4.74
N VAL A 20 11.31 5.18 3.66
CA VAL A 20 12.03 6.15 2.82
C VAL A 20 11.20 6.52 1.61
N GLU A 21 10.53 5.54 1.01
CA GLU A 21 9.75 5.73 -0.21
C GLU A 21 8.59 4.73 -0.24
N VAL A 22 7.46 5.14 -0.82
CA VAL A 22 6.33 4.27 -1.12
C VAL A 22 6.09 4.32 -2.62
N SER A 23 6.20 3.19 -3.29
CA SER A 23 5.93 3.02 -4.72
C SER A 23 4.43 2.96 -5.00
N ASP A 24 4.07 3.04 -6.29
CA ASP A 24 2.68 3.02 -6.75
C ASP A 24 1.91 1.78 -6.29
N VAL A 25 0.65 2.01 -5.94
CA VAL A 25 -0.30 0.97 -5.55
C VAL A 25 -0.72 0.18 -6.79
N ARG A 26 -0.53 -1.13 -6.75
CA ARG A 26 -1.01 -2.06 -7.76
C ARG A 26 -2.28 -2.75 -7.27
N GLU A 27 -3.33 -2.67 -8.06
CA GLU A 27 -4.60 -3.35 -7.80
C GLU A 27 -4.65 -4.65 -8.60
N PHE A 28 -5.11 -5.73 -7.98
CA PHE A 28 -5.31 -7.01 -8.65
C PHE A 28 -6.65 -7.60 -8.23
N GLU A 29 -7.34 -8.22 -9.18
CA GLU A 29 -8.56 -8.97 -8.89
C GLU A 29 -8.21 -10.45 -8.69
N LYS A 30 -8.65 -11.03 -7.57
CA LYS A 30 -8.49 -12.47 -7.31
C LYS A 30 -9.76 -13.04 -6.70
N PHE A 31 -10.33 -14.06 -7.35
CA PHE A 31 -11.57 -14.72 -6.93
C PHE A 31 -12.74 -13.73 -6.70
N GLY A 32 -12.89 -12.72 -7.57
CA GLY A 32 -13.94 -11.71 -7.47
C GLY A 32 -13.77 -10.71 -6.33
N LYS A 33 -12.62 -10.70 -5.63
CA LYS A 33 -12.24 -9.66 -4.67
C LYS A 33 -11.09 -8.84 -5.22
N THR A 34 -11.21 -7.52 -5.15
CA THR A 34 -10.13 -6.58 -5.45
C THR A 34 -9.15 -6.52 -4.27
N GLY A 35 -7.89 -6.83 -4.52
CA GLY A 35 -6.80 -6.67 -3.58
C GLY A 35 -5.84 -5.57 -4.03
N ARG A 36 -5.29 -4.81 -3.08
CA ARG A 36 -4.30 -3.76 -3.34
C ARG A 36 -2.95 -4.20 -2.77
N VAL A 37 -1.87 -3.99 -3.51
CA VAL A 37 -0.49 -4.23 -3.08
C VAL A 37 0.39 -3.06 -3.47
N ALA A 38 1.18 -2.55 -2.54
CA ALA A 38 2.18 -1.52 -2.81
C ALA A 38 3.55 -1.99 -2.34
N ASN A 39 4.61 -1.50 -2.99
CA ASN A 39 5.97 -1.71 -2.54
C ASN A 39 6.44 -0.47 -1.79
N ALA A 40 7.09 -0.64 -0.64
CA ALA A 40 7.71 0.45 0.09
C ALA A 40 9.20 0.15 0.29
N ILE A 41 10.05 1.15 0.13
CA ILE A 41 11.47 1.06 0.46
C ILE A 41 11.63 1.56 1.88
N CYS A 42 12.13 0.69 2.75
CA CYS A 42 12.42 1.04 4.12
C CYS A 42 13.90 0.85 4.41
N LYS A 43 14.41 1.67 5.33
CA LYS A 43 15.81 1.70 5.70
C LYS A 43 15.97 1.54 7.21
N ASP A 44 17.01 0.83 7.59
CA ASP A 44 17.51 0.69 8.95
C ASP A 44 18.97 1.18 9.01
N GLU A 45 19.57 1.17 10.20
CA GLU A 45 20.99 1.38 10.41
C GLU A 45 21.88 0.46 9.56
N THR A 46 21.39 -0.74 9.24
CA THR A 46 22.19 -1.77 8.55
C THR A 46 22.04 -1.84 7.05
N GLY A 47 21.01 -1.22 6.48
CA GLY A 47 20.75 -1.32 5.05
C GLY A 47 19.36 -0.84 4.66
N GLN A 48 18.95 -1.19 3.44
CA GLN A 48 17.64 -0.91 2.89
C GLN A 48 17.00 -2.19 2.37
N ILE A 49 15.69 -2.32 2.52
CA ILE A 49 14.92 -3.48 2.08
C ILE A 49 13.59 -3.03 1.47
N LYS A 50 13.09 -3.80 0.50
CA LYS A 50 11.76 -3.61 -0.07
C LYS A 50 10.72 -4.35 0.76
N ILE A 51 9.61 -3.69 1.03
CA ILE A 51 8.49 -4.24 1.80
C ILE A 51 7.24 -4.26 0.94
N SER A 52 6.51 -5.37 0.94
CA SER A 52 5.20 -5.44 0.32
C SER A 52 4.11 -5.11 1.34
N LEU A 53 3.39 -4.02 1.10
CA LEU A 53 2.25 -3.55 1.86
C LEU A 53 0.96 -4.03 1.22
N TRP A 54 0.02 -4.50 2.04
CA TRP A 54 -1.24 -5.09 1.57
C TRP A 54 -2.45 -4.29 2.03
N ASN A 55 -3.39 -4.04 1.10
CA ASN A 55 -4.68 -3.41 1.35
C ASN A 55 -4.55 -2.14 2.22
N GLU A 56 -5.14 -2.14 3.41
CA GLU A 56 -5.20 -0.99 4.31
C GLU A 56 -3.83 -0.57 4.87
N GLN A 57 -2.85 -1.48 4.90
CA GLN A 57 -1.48 -1.13 5.32
C GLN A 57 -0.87 -0.05 4.42
N ILE A 58 -1.30 0.01 3.15
CA ILE A 58 -0.82 0.99 2.17
C ILE A 58 -1.25 2.40 2.58
N ASP A 59 -2.47 2.54 3.08
CA ASP A 59 -3.04 3.83 3.48
C ASP A 59 -2.56 4.26 4.88
N GLN A 60 -2.19 3.31 5.74
CA GLN A 60 -1.63 3.58 7.08
C GLN A 60 -0.16 4.04 7.05
N VAL A 61 0.62 3.61 6.06
CA VAL A 61 2.07 3.85 6.00
C VAL A 61 2.37 5.09 5.16
N LYS A 62 3.10 6.07 5.71
CA LYS A 62 3.56 7.24 4.96
C LYS A 62 5.08 7.34 4.92
N ILE A 63 5.56 8.11 3.96
CA ILE A 63 6.99 8.42 3.82
C ILE A 63 7.46 9.18 5.06
N GLY A 64 8.56 8.71 5.67
CA GLY A 64 9.13 9.28 6.88
C GLY A 64 8.64 8.64 8.19
N ASP A 65 7.60 7.79 8.15
CA ASP A 65 7.15 7.08 9.34
C ASP A 65 8.11 5.96 9.75
N ARG A 66 8.09 5.63 11.04
CA ARG A 66 8.71 4.43 11.57
C ARG A 66 7.65 3.34 11.67
N ILE A 67 7.98 2.17 11.16
CA ILE A 67 7.11 0.99 11.21
C ILE A 67 7.84 -0.14 11.92
N LYS A 68 7.07 -0.94 12.65
CA LYS A 68 7.50 -2.19 13.27
C LYS A 68 6.78 -3.33 12.58
N ILE A 69 7.55 -4.31 12.11
CA ILE A 69 7.02 -5.54 11.51
C ILE A 69 7.28 -6.68 12.49
N GLU A 70 6.20 -7.37 12.84
CA GLU A 70 6.20 -8.57 13.67
C GLU A 70 5.84 -9.78 12.78
N ASN A 71 6.52 -10.91 12.98
CA ASN A 71 6.31 -12.13 12.19
C ASN A 71 6.45 -11.92 10.66
N GLY A 72 7.41 -11.09 10.25
CA GLY A 72 7.74 -10.88 8.85
C GLY A 72 8.31 -12.13 8.17
N TYR A 73 8.13 -12.20 6.85
CA TYR A 73 8.73 -13.23 6.00
C TYR A 73 9.61 -12.59 4.93
N VAL A 74 10.86 -13.02 4.89
CA VAL A 74 11.85 -12.57 3.91
C VAL A 74 11.84 -13.53 2.74
N ASN A 75 11.50 -13.01 1.57
CA ASN A 75 11.58 -13.72 0.30
C ASN A 75 12.69 -13.13 -0.57
N GLU A 76 13.27 -13.92 -1.45
CA GLU A 76 14.22 -13.44 -2.45
C GLU A 76 13.58 -13.57 -3.82
N TRP A 77 13.43 -12.43 -4.50
CA TRP A 77 12.90 -12.41 -5.86
C TRP A 77 13.94 -11.82 -6.80
N LYS A 78 14.41 -12.64 -7.76
CA LYS A 78 15.43 -12.24 -8.75
C LYS A 78 16.73 -11.67 -8.11
N GLY A 79 17.10 -12.15 -6.91
CA GLY A 79 18.27 -11.69 -6.17
C GLY A 79 18.04 -10.44 -5.32
N GLU A 80 16.80 -9.93 -5.24
CA GLU A 80 16.44 -8.85 -4.33
C GLU A 80 15.65 -9.40 -3.14
N LEU A 81 16.10 -9.07 -1.92
CA LEU A 81 15.39 -9.40 -0.69
C LEU A 81 14.13 -8.53 -0.57
N GLN A 82 12.98 -9.18 -0.38
CA GLN A 82 11.69 -8.57 -0.13
C GLN A 82 11.14 -9.07 1.19
N LEU A 83 10.67 -8.14 2.01
CA LEU A 83 10.00 -8.42 3.26
C LEU A 83 8.49 -8.28 3.07
N SER A 84 7.72 -9.25 3.53
CA SER A 84 6.26 -9.12 3.58
C SER A 84 5.79 -9.44 4.99
N THR A 85 4.73 -8.76 5.42
CA THR A 85 3.86 -9.31 6.48
C THR A 85 3.19 -10.54 5.88
N GLY A 86 3.60 -11.74 6.32
CA GLY A 86 2.99 -13.00 5.89
C GLY A 86 1.58 -13.15 6.44
N LYS A 87 1.00 -14.35 6.33
CA LYS A 87 -0.35 -14.65 6.87
C LYS A 87 -0.49 -14.40 8.39
N PHE A 88 0.61 -14.45 9.12
CA PHE A 88 0.67 -14.23 10.57
C PHE A 88 1.45 -12.96 10.94
N GLY A 89 1.75 -12.11 9.95
CA GLY A 89 2.56 -10.91 10.12
C GLY A 89 1.71 -9.70 10.50
N THR A 90 2.19 -8.90 11.44
CA THR A 90 1.54 -7.65 11.87
C THR A 90 2.46 -6.47 11.56
N LEU A 91 1.91 -5.42 10.96
CA LEU A 91 2.59 -4.14 10.76
C LEU A 91 2.01 -3.13 11.76
N THR A 92 2.88 -2.46 12.50
CA THR A 92 2.53 -1.41 13.45
C THR A 92 3.25 -0.12 13.07
N VAL A 93 2.52 0.97 12.83
CA VAL A 93 3.14 2.29 12.61
C VAL A 93 3.43 2.92 13.98
N LEU A 94 4.68 3.34 14.20
CA LEU A 94 5.18 3.94 15.45
C LEU A 94 5.09 5.47 15.47
N SER A 95 4.56 6.09 14.42
CA SER A 95 4.22 7.52 14.41
C SER A 95 3.19 7.79 15.51
N GLY A 96 3.38 8.87 16.26
CA GLY A 96 2.82 9.09 17.62
C GLY A 96 1.30 9.23 17.80
N SER A 97 0.49 8.47 17.06
CA SER A 97 -0.92 8.23 17.34
C SER A 97 -1.18 6.74 17.21
N GLU A 98 -1.41 6.09 18.35
CA GLU A 98 -1.55 4.65 18.55
C GLU A 98 -2.37 3.93 17.45
N PRO A 99 -1.82 2.92 16.76
CA PRO A 99 -2.66 1.99 16.00
C PRO A 99 -3.31 1.02 16.99
N VAL A 100 -4.64 1.10 17.09
CA VAL A 100 -5.48 0.13 17.80
C VAL A 100 -5.28 -1.24 17.15
N LYS A 101 -4.52 -2.12 17.82
CA LYS A 101 -4.36 -3.51 17.40
C LYS A 101 -5.69 -4.24 17.60
N GLU A 102 -6.47 -4.44 16.53
CA GLU A 102 -7.52 -5.46 16.54
C GLU A 102 -6.84 -6.83 16.39
N ASN A 103 -7.05 -7.65 17.41
CA ASN A 103 -6.46 -8.97 17.54
C ASN A 103 -7.05 -9.91 16.48
N THR A 104 -6.20 -10.58 15.70
CA THR A 104 -6.59 -11.82 15.00
C THR A 104 -5.58 -12.90 15.32
N ASP A 105 -5.63 -13.34 16.58
CA ASP A 105 -5.33 -14.71 16.96
C ASP A 105 -6.58 -15.52 16.60
N GLU A 106 -6.54 -16.36 15.57
CA GLU A 106 -7.36 -17.59 15.49
C GLU A 106 -6.70 -18.54 14.47
N GLY A 107 -5.75 -19.32 14.98
CA GLY A 107 -5.40 -20.60 14.39
C GLY A 107 -5.98 -21.71 15.25
N GLU A 108 -7.24 -22.07 15.05
CA GLU A 108 -7.73 -23.42 15.34
C GLU A 108 -8.72 -23.90 14.28
N HIS A 109 -8.61 -25.19 13.99
CA HIS A 109 -9.23 -25.90 12.89
C HIS A 109 -10.22 -26.89 13.50
N ILE A 110 -11.54 -26.69 13.33
CA ILE A 110 -12.52 -27.77 13.46
C ILE A 110 -13.56 -27.73 12.34
N LEU A 111 -13.61 -28.84 11.61
CA LEU A 111 -14.69 -29.21 10.70
C LEU A 111 -15.87 -29.73 11.53
N THR A 112 -17.09 -29.20 11.31
CA THR A 112 -18.33 -30.01 11.29
C THR A 112 -19.42 -29.28 10.51
N GLN A 113 -20.07 -30.05 9.64
CA GLN A 113 -21.29 -29.76 8.87
C GLN A 113 -22.48 -29.54 9.82
N ASP A 114 -23.47 -28.71 9.44
CA ASP A 114 -24.84 -29.13 9.06
C ASP A 114 -25.88 -27.99 9.09
N GLU A 115 -26.88 -28.14 8.20
CA GLU A 115 -28.26 -27.62 8.18
C GLU A 115 -28.52 -26.09 8.04
N LYS A 116 -29.15 -25.65 6.93
CA LYS A 116 -30.61 -25.42 6.74
C LYS A 116 -31.17 -24.37 7.74
N THR A 117 -31.98 -23.37 7.42
CA THR A 117 -32.93 -23.08 6.34
C THR A 117 -33.58 -21.73 6.71
N GLU A 118 -33.93 -20.91 5.70
CA GLU A 118 -35.04 -19.92 5.59
C GLU A 118 -35.49 -19.12 6.85
N GLU A 119 -35.55 -17.79 6.76
CA GLU A 119 -36.78 -17.06 6.39
C GLU A 119 -36.59 -15.53 6.49
N GLU A 120 -37.40 -14.87 5.68
CA GLU A 120 -37.44 -13.45 5.37
C GLU A 120 -38.07 -12.62 6.50
N VAL A 121 -37.61 -11.38 6.68
CA VAL A 121 -38.50 -10.29 7.13
C VAL A 121 -38.15 -9.01 6.37
N GLY A 122 -39.09 -8.60 5.52
CA GLY A 122 -39.07 -7.32 4.84
C GLY A 122 -39.68 -6.21 5.70
N PHE A 123 -39.18 -5.00 5.51
CA PHE A 123 -39.78 -3.70 5.78
C PHE A 123 -38.66 -2.68 5.45
N GLU A 124 -38.83 -1.52 4.85
CA GLU A 124 -39.95 -0.66 4.52
C GLU A 124 -39.38 0.42 3.58
N SER A 125 -40.19 0.84 2.62
CA SER A 125 -39.91 1.96 1.74
C SER A 125 -39.91 3.26 2.56
N GLY A 126 -38.72 3.83 2.77
CA GLY A 126 -38.51 5.13 3.38
C GLY A 126 -37.83 6.07 2.41
N ASP A 127 -38.67 6.81 1.70
CA ASP A 127 -38.39 8.01 0.89
C ASP A 127 -37.17 8.80 1.41
N SER A 128 -36.19 9.06 0.54
CA SER A 128 -35.19 10.10 0.81
C SER A 128 -34.87 10.90 -0.44
N PRO A 129 -34.81 12.24 -0.29
CA PRO A 129 -35.09 13.19 -1.34
C PRO A 129 -33.94 13.45 -2.32
N SER A 130 -34.37 13.85 -3.51
CA SER A 130 -33.62 14.46 -4.62
C SER A 130 -32.92 15.76 -4.20
N LEU A 131 -31.60 15.83 -4.42
CA LEU A 131 -30.72 17.01 -4.51
C LEU A 131 -29.40 16.48 -5.13
N GLU A 132 -28.69 17.05 -6.08
CA GLU A 132 -28.78 18.29 -6.86
C GLU A 132 -27.74 18.06 -7.98
N GLU A 133 -28.15 18.06 -9.25
CA GLU A 133 -27.21 18.28 -10.34
C GLU A 133 -27.14 19.80 -10.53
N SER A 134 -25.95 20.37 -10.58
CA SER A 134 -25.47 21.16 -11.72
C SER A 134 -24.40 22.21 -11.36
N GLU A 135 -23.46 22.33 -12.30
CA GLU A 135 -22.61 23.49 -12.66
C GLU A 135 -21.44 23.89 -11.76
N THR A 136 -20.22 23.72 -12.26
CA THR A 136 -19.37 24.78 -12.87
C THR A 136 -17.97 24.18 -13.13
N ASP A 137 -17.50 24.13 -14.37
CA ASP A 137 -16.91 25.20 -15.21
C ASP A 137 -15.41 25.36 -14.97
N ASP A 138 -14.66 25.29 -16.08
CA ASP A 138 -13.29 25.73 -16.33
C ASP A 138 -12.13 25.17 -15.46
N GLU A 139 -10.96 24.84 -16.01
CA GLU A 139 -10.14 25.74 -16.82
C GLU A 139 -9.16 24.92 -17.67
N LYS A 140 -9.14 25.22 -18.97
CA LYS A 140 -8.26 24.65 -19.99
C LYS A 140 -6.98 25.49 -20.04
N LYS A 141 -5.84 24.95 -19.58
CA LYS A 141 -4.52 25.57 -19.77
C LYS A 141 -3.73 24.81 -20.82
N GLU A 142 -3.47 25.47 -21.95
CA GLU A 142 -2.34 25.27 -22.86
C GLU A 142 -2.56 26.21 -24.05
N SER A 143 -1.65 27.04 -24.52
CA SER A 143 -0.40 27.63 -24.05
C SER A 143 -0.07 28.62 -25.17
N ASP A 144 0.20 29.88 -24.85
CA ASP A 144 0.54 30.90 -25.83
C ASP A 144 1.78 30.52 -26.67
N ASP A 145 1.56 30.29 -27.96
CA ASP A 145 2.56 30.35 -29.02
C ASP A 145 3.06 31.80 -29.15
N VAL A 146 4.22 32.09 -28.58
CA VAL A 146 5.00 33.30 -28.89
C VAL A 146 5.92 33.03 -30.07
N ASP A 147 5.43 33.44 -31.24
CA ASP A 147 6.10 33.42 -32.53
C ASP A 147 7.27 34.43 -32.62
N ALA A 148 8.38 33.90 -33.14
CA ALA A 148 9.46 34.50 -33.92
C ALA A 148 9.92 35.95 -33.70
N GLY A 149 11.14 36.07 -33.16
CA GLY A 149 12.16 37.04 -33.54
C GLY A 149 13.52 36.46 -33.12
N GLY A 150 14.41 36.01 -33.99
CA GLY A 150 15.07 36.79 -35.04
C GLY A 150 16.38 37.33 -34.48
N LEU A 151 17.52 36.66 -34.73
CA LEU A 151 18.80 37.31 -35.04
C LEU A 151 19.84 36.31 -35.55
N GLU A 152 20.33 36.60 -36.74
CA GLU A 152 21.58 36.13 -37.35
C GLU A 152 22.81 36.49 -36.51
N VAL A 153 23.87 35.68 -36.56
CA VAL A 153 25.21 35.95 -37.15
C VAL A 153 26.10 34.73 -36.90
N GLU A 154 26.69 34.13 -37.95
CA GLU A 154 28.12 34.22 -38.34
C GLU A 154 29.09 33.88 -37.19
N GLU A 155 30.17 33.13 -37.32
CA GLU A 155 30.93 32.40 -38.33
C GLU A 155 31.95 31.63 -37.46
N GLU A 156 32.39 30.43 -37.84
CA GLU A 156 33.85 30.21 -37.95
C GLU A 156 34.18 28.93 -38.71
N LYS A 157 35.06 29.14 -39.69
CA LYS A 157 35.74 28.19 -40.54
C LYS A 157 36.74 27.34 -39.76
N ILE A 158 36.83 26.07 -40.18
CA ILE A 158 38.05 25.26 -40.43
C ILE A 158 39.01 25.08 -39.25
#